data_AF-A0ABD6EFE9-F1
#
_entry.id   AF-A0ABD6EFE9-F1
#
_cell.length_a   1.000
_cell.length_b   1.000
_cell.length_c   1.000
_cell.angle_alpha   90.00
_cell.angle_beta   90.00
_cell.angle_gamma   90.00
#
_symmetry.space_group_name_H-M   'P 1'
#
loop_
_entity.id
_entity.type
_entity.pdbx_description
1 polymer ?
#
loop_
_entity_poly.entity_id
_entity_poly.type
_entity_poly.pdbx_seq_one_letter_code
_entity_poly.pdbx_strand_id
1 'polypeptide(L)' 'MKTFLLIAVCLTALIVTAIAEECVDENEHCKVWADAGHCEINPSYMKTFCKKSCKVCGGGPEEPGPGGPPETE' A
#
# COMPACT_ATOMS: atom_id res chain seq x y z
N MET A 1 -16.62 4.01 36.52
CA MET A 1 -15.22 3.64 36.22
C MET A 1 -15.13 2.56 35.14
N LYS A 2 -15.83 1.41 35.27
CA LYS A 2 -15.85 0.34 34.25
C LYS A 2 -16.35 0.80 32.87
N THR A 3 -17.40 1.63 32.84
CA THR A 3 -17.97 2.19 31.61
C THR A 3 -17.04 3.16 30.89
N PHE A 4 -16.34 4.04 31.63
CA PHE A 4 -15.29 4.90 31.09
C PHE A 4 -14.14 4.08 30.46
N LEU A 5 -13.78 2.97 31.10
CA LEU A 5 -12.74 2.07 30.61
C LEU A 5 -13.15 1.34 29.34
N LEU A 6 -14.42 0.92 29.23
CA LEU A 6 -14.97 0.33 28.00
C LEU A 6 -15.09 1.34 26.85
N ILE A 7 -15.49 2.59 27.13
CA ILE A 7 -15.55 3.66 26.13
C ILE A 7 -14.13 3.99 25.62
N ALA A 8 -13.15 4.13 26.52
CA ALA A 8 -11.77 4.39 26.13
C ALA A 8 -11.17 3.25 25.29
N VAL A 9 -11.36 1.99 25.69
CA VAL A 9 -10.88 0.82 24.94
C VAL A 9 -11.55 0.69 23.57
N CYS A 10 -12.85 0.98 23.48
CA CYS A 10 -13.60 0.96 22.21
C CYS A 10 -13.12 2.08 21.27
N LEU A 11 -12.96 3.30 21.78
CA LEU A 11 -12.42 4.43 21.01
C LEU A 11 -11.00 4.15 20.51
N THR A 12 -10.14 3.55 21.33
CA THR A 12 -8.79 3.19 20.89
C THR A 12 -8.79 2.05 19.87
N ALA A 13 -9.66 1.06 20.02
CA ALA A 13 -9.76 -0.06 19.06
C ALA A 13 -10.30 0.40 17.70
N LEU A 14 -11.27 1.32 17.68
CA LEU A 14 -11.79 1.95 16.45
C LEU A 14 -10.73 2.81 15.74
N ILE A 15 -9.87 3.49 16.50
CA ILE A 15 -8.76 4.27 15.95
C ILE A 15 -7.67 3.34 15.38
N VAL A 16 -7.37 2.22 16.04
CA VAL A 16 -6.30 1.28 15.64
C VAL A 16 -6.62 0.54 14.34
N THR A 17 -7.89 0.32 14.00
CA THR A 17 -8.27 -0.40 12.77
C THR A 17 -8.14 0.41 11.47
N ALA A 18 -7.98 1.74 11.54
CA ALA A 18 -8.07 2.62 10.37
C ALA A 18 -6.72 2.99 9.71
N ILE A 19 -5.61 2.41 10.17
CA ILE A 19 -4.24 2.74 9.73
C ILE A 19 -3.65 1.59 8.89
N ALA A 20 -4.43 1.06 7.96
CA ALA A 20 -3.88 0.27 6.86
C ALA A 20 -3.33 1.25 5.82
N GLU A 21 -2.02 1.29 5.66
CA GLU A 21 -1.40 2.09 4.60
C GLU A 21 -1.76 1.46 3.25
N GLU A 22 -2.61 2.13 2.47
CA GLU A 22 -3.04 1.64 1.16
C GLU A 22 -1.83 1.48 0.23
N CYS A 23 -1.68 0.30 -0.37
CA CYS A 23 -0.59 0.07 -1.30
C CYS A 23 -0.98 0.52 -2.71
N VAL A 24 -0.68 1.78 -3.00
CA VAL A 24 -0.99 2.43 -4.27
C VAL A 24 0.26 3.05 -4.88
N ASP A 25 0.17 3.34 -6.18
CA ASP A 25 1.11 4.24 -6.84
C ASP A 25 0.59 5.67 -6.68
N GLU A 26 1.46 6.55 -6.19
CA GLU A 26 1.18 7.96 -5.93
C GLU A 26 1.56 8.86 -7.13
N ASN A 27 2.16 8.28 -8.17
CA ASN A 27 2.52 8.98 -9.40
C ASN A 27 1.99 8.26 -10.63
N GLU A 28 1.41 9.00 -11.57
CA GLU A 28 0.87 8.48 -12.83
C GLU A 28 1.93 7.80 -13.71
N HIS A 29 3.21 8.18 -13.58
CA HIS A 29 4.31 7.63 -14.35
C HIS A 29 4.95 6.38 -13.72
N CYS A 30 4.46 5.92 -12.56
CA CYS A 30 5.05 4.79 -11.84
C CYS A 30 5.18 3.53 -12.71
N LYS A 31 4.18 3.22 -13.56
CA LYS A 31 4.26 2.08 -14.48
C LYS A 31 5.43 2.25 -15.46
N VAL A 32 5.46 3.37 -16.17
CA VAL A 32 6.49 3.65 -17.20
C VAL A 32 7.89 3.62 -16.59
N TRP A 33 8.07 4.18 -15.40
CA TRP A 33 9.36 4.16 -14.72
C TRP A 33 9.75 2.76 -14.22
N ALA A 34 8.80 1.97 -13.72
CA ALA A 34 9.04 0.59 -13.33
C ALA A 34 9.45 -0.26 -14.54
N ASP A 35 8.75 -0.12 -15.68
CA ASP A 35 9.10 -0.76 -16.94
C ASP A 35 10.50 -0.35 -17.44
N ALA A 36 10.90 0.91 -17.16
CA ALA A 36 12.24 1.42 -17.44
C ALA A 36 13.32 1.03 -16.40
N GLY A 37 12.99 0.19 -15.41
CA GLY A 37 13.95 -0.32 -14.41
C GLY A 37 14.23 0.64 -13.24
N HIS A 38 13.35 1.62 -12.97
CA HIS A 38 13.57 2.56 -11.88
C HIS A 38 13.44 1.93 -10.49
N CYS A 39 12.85 0.74 -10.37
CA CYS A 39 12.80 0.00 -9.10
C CYS A 39 14.23 -0.32 -8.59
N GLU A 40 15.20 -0.44 -9.51
CA GLU A 40 16.62 -0.69 -9.24
C GLU A 40 17.47 0.58 -9.38
N ILE A 41 17.16 1.45 -10.36
CA ILE A 41 17.92 2.69 -10.61
C ILE A 41 17.63 3.74 -9.53
N ASN A 42 16.37 3.86 -9.09
CA ASN A 42 15.94 4.80 -8.05
C ASN A 42 15.02 4.11 -7.02
N PRO A 43 15.55 3.13 -6.27
CA PRO A 43 14.76 2.26 -5.40
C PRO A 43 14.07 3.04 -4.28
N SER A 44 14.71 4.08 -3.73
CA SER A 44 14.14 4.86 -2.62
C SER A 44 12.87 5.60 -3.04
N TYR A 45 12.90 6.27 -4.19
CA TYR A 45 11.72 6.97 -4.70
C TYR A 45 10.63 5.97 -5.06
N MET A 46 10.98 4.93 -5.81
CA MET A 46 9.99 4.00 -6.32
C MET A 46 9.33 3.16 -5.22
N LYS A 47 10.07 2.77 -4.18
CA LYS A 47 9.48 2.06 -3.02
C LYS A 47 8.62 2.97 -2.14
N THR A 48 8.78 4.29 -2.25
CA THR A 48 7.98 5.26 -1.49
C THR A 48 6.72 5.63 -2.24
N PHE A 49 6.82 5.93 -3.54
CA PHE A 49 5.71 6.49 -4.33
C PHE A 49 5.15 5.54 -5.39
N CYS A 50 5.84 4.44 -5.69
CA CYS A 50 5.48 3.49 -6.75
C CYS A 50 5.43 2.06 -6.20
N LYS A 51 4.86 1.90 -5.00
CA LYS A 51 4.86 0.64 -4.22
C LYS A 51 4.23 -0.51 -5.00
N LYS A 52 3.13 -0.21 -5.71
CA LYS A 52 2.39 -1.19 -6.51
C LYS A 52 3.15 -1.55 -7.78
N SER A 53 3.64 -0.54 -8.52
CA SER A 53 4.43 -0.75 -9.73
C SER A 53 5.73 -1.54 -9.47
N CYS A 54 6.41 -1.30 -8.35
CA CYS A 54 7.59 -2.08 -7.95
C CYS A 54 7.28 -3.36 -7.17
N LYS A 55 6.01 -3.74 -7.03
CA LYS A 55 5.57 -5.00 -6.38
C LYS A 55 6.13 -5.16 -4.95
N VAL A 56 6.25 -4.05 -4.21
CA VAL A 56 6.73 -4.04 -2.81
C VAL A 56 5.58 -3.94 -1.80
N CYS A 57 4.35 -4.05 -2.25
CA CYS A 57 3.19 -4.25 -1.39
C CYS A 57 3.34 -5.58 -0.62
N GLY A 58 3.40 -5.55 0.70
CA GLY A 58 3.42 -6.78 1.51
C GLY A 58 3.13 -6.52 3.00
N GLY A 59 1.96 -6.98 3.47
CA GLY A 59 1.57 -6.91 4.89
C GLY A 59 0.07 -6.95 5.21
N GLY A 60 -0.83 -7.04 4.23
CA GLY A 60 -2.27 -7.28 4.45
C GLY A 60 -2.67 -8.70 4.01
N PRO A 61 -3.78 -9.27 4.56
CA PRO A 61 -4.26 -10.58 4.13
C PRO A 61 -4.46 -10.55 2.61
N GLU A 62 -3.91 -11.57 1.96
CA GLU A 62 -3.86 -11.73 0.50
C GLU A 62 -5.21 -11.37 -0.14
N GLU A 63 -5.32 -10.16 -0.69
CA GLU A 63 -6.24 -9.93 -1.78
C GLU A 63 -5.67 -10.67 -2.99
N PRO A 64 -6.47 -11.48 -3.71
CA PRO A 64 -6.15 -11.87 -5.06
C PRO A 64 -6.19 -10.59 -5.90
N GLY A 65 -5.09 -9.85 -5.89
CA GLY A 65 -4.93 -8.69 -6.76
C GLY A 65 -5.13 -9.15 -8.19
N PRO A 66 -5.90 -8.41 -9.01
CA PRO A 66 -6.03 -8.76 -10.41
C PRO A 66 -4.61 -8.73 -10.97
N GLY A 67 -4.16 -9.89 -11.45
CA GLY A 67 -3.00 -9.95 -12.32
C GLY A 67 -3.13 -8.81 -13.30
N GLY A 68 -2.15 -7.91 -13.28
CA GLY A 68 -2.07 -6.85 -14.28
C GLY A 68 -2.25 -7.49 -15.65
N PRO A 69 -3.01 -6.84 -16.55
CA PRO A 69 -3.31 -7.42 -17.84
C PRO A 69 -2.01 -7.83 -18.54
N PRO A 70 -2.03 -8.93 -19.33
CA PRO A 70 -0.89 -9.22 -20.19
C PRO A 70 -0.72 -7.99 -21.09
N GLU A 71 0.50 -7.48 -21.10
CA GLU A 71 0.88 -6.35 -21.94
C GLU A 71 0.58 -6.70 -23.39
N THR A 72 -0.40 -6.01 -23.98
CA THR A 72 -0.55 -5.91 -25.43
C THR A 72 -1.09 -4.54 -25.80
N GLU A 73 -0.28 -3.83 -26.58
CA GLU A 73 -0.50 -2.58 -27.35
C GLU A 73 -0.46 -1.26 -26.55
#